data_AF-A0A524CNB3-F1
#
_entry.id   AF-A0A524CNB3-F1
#
_cell.length_a   1.000
_cell.length_b   1.000
_cell.length_c   1.000
_cell.angle_alpha   90.00
_cell.angle_beta   90.00
_cell.angle_gamma   90.00
#
_symmetry.space_group_name_H-M   'P 1'
#
loop_
_entity.id
_entity.type
_entity.pdbx_description
1 polymer ?
#
loop_
_entity_poly.entity_id
_entity_poly.type
_entity_poly.pdbx_seq_one_letter_code
_entity_poly.pdbx_strand_id
1 'polypeptide(L)' 'MDFNYDKMANALYIRISSEKIVNSDEIADGIILDYGKHDKII' A
#
# COMPACT_ATOMS: atom_id res chain seq x y z
N MET A 1 -3.13 -9.78 6.86
CA MET A 1 -2.39 -8.52 7.02
C MET A 1 -0.93 -8.88 7.08
N ASP A 2 -0.16 -8.41 6.11
CA ASP A 2 1.23 -8.77 5.92
C ASP A 2 2.11 -7.52 5.97
N PHE A 3 3.30 -7.66 6.54
CA PHE A 3 4.28 -6.58 6.66
C PHE A 3 5.57 -7.02 5.98
N ASN A 4 6.10 -6.16 5.12
CA ASN A 4 7.38 -6.39 4.48
C ASN A 4 8.23 -5.13 4.55
N TYR A 5 9.46 -5.26 5.00
CA TYR A 5 10.42 -4.17 4.99
C TYR A 5 11.54 -4.48 4.02
N ASP A 6 11.67 -3.66 2.99
CA ASP A 6 12.77 -3.72 2.04
C ASP A 6 13.90 -2.79 2.52
N LYS A 7 15.02 -3.40 2.90
CA LYS A 7 16.20 -2.68 3.39
C LYS A 7 16.93 -1.89 2.30
N MET A 8 16.88 -2.37 1.04
CA MET A 8 17.55 -1.71 -0.08
C MET A 8 16.76 -0.46 -0.48
N ALA A 9 15.43 -0.55 -0.48
CA ALA A 9 14.56 0.59 -0.73
C ALA A 9 14.33 1.48 0.51
N ASN A 10 14.67 0.99 1.71
CA ASN A 10 14.33 1.62 2.99
C ASN A 10 12.83 1.93 3.09
N ALA A 11 11.99 0.97 2.69
CA ALA A 11 10.55 1.13 2.55
C ALA A 11 9.79 0.04 3.32
N LEU A 12 8.71 0.45 4.01
CA LEU A 12 7.79 -0.44 4.69
C LEU A 12 6.52 -0.61 3.86
N TYR A 13 6.23 -1.84 3.46
CA TYR A 13 4.98 -2.22 2.81
C TYR A 13 4.05 -2.90 3.80
N ILE A 14 2.80 -2.43 3.86
CA ILE A 14 1.75 -2.98 4.72
C ILE A 14 0.60 -3.38 3.80
N ARG A 15 0.32 -4.68 3.72
CA ARG A 15 -0.81 -5.21 2.96
C ARG A 15 -1.95 -5.58 3.89
N ILE A 16 -3.08 -4.91 3.76
CA ILE A 16 -4.25 -5.12 4.62
C ILE A 16 -5.08 -6.30 4.10
N SER A 17 -5.20 -6.41 2.77
CA SER A 17 -6.04 -7.39 2.07
C SER A 17 -5.35 -7.97 0.83
N SER A 18 -5.71 -9.19 0.46
CA SER A 18 -5.28 -9.83 -0.81
C SER A 18 -6.11 -9.39 -2.01
N GLU A 19 -7.04 -8.45 -1.82
CA GLU A 19 -7.79 -7.82 -2.91
C GLU A 19 -6.87 -7.18 -3.96
N LYS A 20 -7.43 -6.98 -5.16
CA LYS A 20 -6.72 -6.37 -6.28
C LYS A 20 -6.68 -4.85 -6.13
N ILE A 21 -5.49 -4.29 -6.29
CA ILE A 21 -5.25 -2.84 -6.39
C ILE A 21 -5.93 -2.31 -7.64
N VAL A 22 -6.81 -1.32 -7.45
CA VAL A 22 -7.52 -0.60 -8.51
C VAL A 22 -6.81 0.72 -8.79
N ASN A 23 -6.36 1.42 -7.74
CA ASN A 23 -5.64 2.67 -7.84
C ASN A 23 -4.56 2.76 -6.75
N SER A 24 -3.53 3.57 -6.98
CA SER A 24 -2.51 3.91 -5.99
C SER A 24 -2.30 5.41 -6.02
N ASP A 25 -2.22 6.05 -4.84
CA ASP A 25 -2.07 7.50 -4.76
C ASP A 25 -1.06 7.89 -3.67
N GLU A 26 -0.25 8.92 -3.95
CA GLU A 26 0.69 9.49 -2.98
C GLU A 26 0.00 10.61 -2.20
N ILE A 27 -0.38 10.33 -0.96
CA ILE A 27 -1.16 11.27 -0.13
C ILE A 27 -0.28 12.25 0.66
N ALA A 28 1.01 11.93 0.79
CA ALA A 28 2.05 12.73 1.41
C ALA A 28 3.40 12.22 0.93
N ASP A 29 4.45 13.03 1.10
CA ASP A 29 5.81 12.70 0.69
C ASP A 29 6.25 11.33 1.24
N GLY A 30 6.45 10.37 0.34
CA GLY A 30 6.86 9.00 0.68
C GLY A 30 5.76 8.10 1.25
N ILE A 31 4.49 8.53 1.22
CA ILE A 31 3.33 7.74 1.69
C ILE A 31 2.38 7.47 0.52
N ILE A 32 2.38 6.22 0.06
CA ILE A 32 1.52 5.73 -1.01
C ILE A 32 0.45 4.81 -0.41
N LEU A 33 -0.81 5.04 -0.78
CA LEU A 33 -1.93 4.17 -0.41
C LEU A 33 -2.48 3.45 -1.63
N ASP A 34 -2.66 2.14 -1.49
CA ASP A 34 -3.32 1.29 -2.47
C ASP A 34 -4.82 1.19 -2.16
N TYR A 35 -5.65 1.50 -3.16
CA TYR A 35 -7.11 1.43 -3.09
C TYR A 35 -7.65 0.27 -3.92
N GLY A 36 -8.52 -0.52 -3.30
CA GLY A 36 -9.30 -1.57 -3.93
C GLY A 36 -10.62 -1.05 -4.50
N LYS A 37 -11.63 -1.92 -4.61
CA LYS A 37 -12.97 -1.48 -5.04
C LYS A 37 -13.65 -0.66 -3.95
N HIS A 38 -14.41 0.36 -4.37
CA HIS A 38 -15.14 1.28 -3.48
C HIS A 38 -14.23 2.06 -2.53
N ASP A 39 -13.05 2.47 -3.01
CA ASP A 39 -12.09 3.33 -2.28
C ASP A 39 -11.64 2.76 -0.93
N LYS A 40 -11.69 1.43 -0.78
CA LYS A 40 -11.14 0.75 0.40
C LYS A 40 -9.62 0.69 0.31
N ILE A 41 -8.94 1.04 1.39
CA ILE A 41 -7.50 0.80 1.52
C ILE A 41 -7.27 -0.72 1.66
N ILE A 42 -6.38 -1.29 0.85
CA ILE A 42 -6.12 -2.74 0.78
C ILE A 42 -4.63 -3.07 0.92
#